data_AF-A0A2H0PY66-F1
#
_entry.id   AF-A0A2H0PY66-F1
#
_cell.length_a   1.000
_cell.length_b   1.000
_cell.length_c   1.000
_cell.angle_alpha   90.00
_cell.angle_beta   90.00
_cell.angle_gamma   90.00
#
_symmetry.space_group_name_H-M   'P 1'
#
loop_
_entity.id
_entity.type
_entity.pdbx_description
1 polymer ?
#
loop_
_entity_poly.entity_id
_entity_poly.type
_entity_poly.pdbx_seq_one_letter_code
_entity_poly.pdbx_strand_id
1 'polypeptide(L)' 'MAVYAQNRKARFDYDILETFQTGIVLYGFEVKSVRAGRVDLKDSYITVKNNELWLLNAKIYPLQPKN' A
#
# COMPACT_ATOMS: atom_id res chain seq x y z
N MET A 1 -4.18 13.83 -7.75
CA MET A 1 -3.45 12.75 -7.05
C MET A 1 -3.05 11.69 -8.05
N ALA A 2 -1.77 11.29 -8.09
CA ALA A 2 -1.37 10.11 -8.84
C ALA A 2 -1.71 8.84 -8.04
N VAL A 3 -2.37 7.87 -8.67
CA VAL A 3 -2.64 6.56 -8.08
C VAL A 3 -1.46 5.65 -8.40
N TYR A 4 -0.65 5.34 -7.39
CA TYR A 4 0.54 4.51 -7.57
C TYR A 4 0.26 3.01 -7.44
N ALA A 5 -0.76 2.65 -6.66
CA ALA A 5 -1.12 1.26 -6.38
C ALA A 5 -2.62 1.15 -6.14
N GLN A 6 -3.22 0.05 -6.56
CA GLN A 6 -4.62 -0.25 -6.28
C GLN A 6 -4.80 -1.75 -6.09
N ASN A 7 -5.45 -2.16 -4.99
CA ASN A 7 -5.84 -3.55 -4.80
C ASN A 7 -7.18 -3.79 -5.52
N ARG A 8 -7.12 -4.21 -6.78
CA ARG A 8 -8.32 -4.55 -7.56
C ARG A 8 -9.06 -5.77 -7.01
N LYS A 9 -8.32 -6.70 -6.38
CA LYS A 9 -8.89 -7.93 -5.83
C LYS A 9 -9.76 -7.67 -4.60
N ALA A 10 -9.37 -6.71 -3.76
CA ALA A 10 -10.20 -6.29 -2.62
C ALA A 10 -11.59 -5.78 -3.05
N ARG A 11 -11.72 -5.15 -4.23
CA ARG A 11 -13.02 -4.69 -4.75
C ARG A 11 -13.89 -5.80 -5.31
N PHE A 12 -13.30 -6.97 -5.59
CA PHE A 12 -14.01 -8.12 -6.13
C PHE A 12 -14.43 -9.08 -5.02
N ASP A 13 -13.54 -9.31 -4.05
CA ASP A 13 -13.76 -10.25 -2.95
C ASP A 13 -14.60 -9.65 -1.80
N TYR A 14 -14.67 -8.32 -1.68
CA TYR A 14 -15.34 -7.64 -0.58
C TYR A 14 -16.22 -6.48 -1.05
N ASP A 15 -17.35 -6.30 -0.37
CA ASP A 15 -18.18 -5.10 -0.51
C ASP A 15 -17.61 -3.95 0.32
N ILE A 16 -17.36 -2.83 -0.34
CA ILE A 16 -16.82 -1.62 0.28
C ILE A 16 -17.99 -0.76 0.76
N LEU A 17 -18.19 -0.69 2.07
CA LEU A 17 -19.21 0.15 2.70
C LEU A 17 -18.73 1.61 2.81
N GLU A 18 -17.53 1.80 3.36
CA GLU A 18 -16.94 3.11 3.61
C GLU A 18 -15.47 3.14 3.23
N THR A 19 -14.99 4.32 2.78
CA THR A 19 -13.59 4.55 2.43
C THR A 19 -13.01 5.67 3.28
N PHE A 20 -11.88 5.39 3.94
CA PHE A 20 -11.13 6.37 4.70
C PHE A 20 -9.84 6.75 3.99
N GLN A 21 -9.46 8.03 4.08
CA GLN A 21 -8.19 8.51 3.59
C GLN A 21 -7.23 8.71 4.76
N THR A 22 -6.04 8.11 4.66
CA THR A 22 -4.98 8.24 5.66
C THR A 22 -3.63 8.45 4.99
N GLY A 23 -2.66 8.95 5.76
CA GLY A 23 -1.27 9.03 5.37
C GLY A 23 -0.50 7.82 5.91
N ILE A 24 0.43 7.29 5.12
CA ILE A 24 1.40 6.29 5.55
C ILE A 24 2.80 6.91 5.55
N VAL A 25 3.56 6.65 6.61
CA VAL A 25 4.97 7.05 6.68
C VAL A 25 5.79 5.93 6.04
N LEU A 26 6.52 6.28 4.97
CA LEU A 26 7.39 5.37 4.24
C LEU A 26 8.83 5.83 4.36
N TYR A 27 9.75 4.88 4.23
CA TYR A 27 11.17 5.19 4.15
C TYR A 27 11.53 5.73 2.76
N GLY A 28 12.60 6.54 2.68
CA GLY A 28 12.97 7.24 1.44
C GLY A 28 13.21 6.34 0.22
N PHE A 29 13.65 5.09 0.43
CA PHE A 29 13.80 4.10 -0.64
C PHE A 29 12.45 3.54 -1.12
N GLU A 30 11.50 3.33 -0.21
CA GLU A 30 10.16 2.85 -0.50
C GLU A 30 9.36 3.88 -1.31
N VAL A 31 9.54 5.17 -1.01
CA VAL A 31 8.94 6.26 -1.80
C VAL A 31 9.37 6.17 -3.27
N LYS A 32 10.63 5.82 -3.54
CA LYS A 32 11.12 5.62 -4.91
C LYS A 32 10.47 4.38 -5.55
N SER A 33 10.36 3.27 -4.83
CA SER A 33 9.70 2.05 -5.32
C SER A 33 8.22 2.25 -5.63
N VAL A 34 7.48 2.92 -4.73
CA VAL A 34 6.05 3.21 -4.92
C VAL A 34 5.83 4.14 -6.10
N ARG A 35 6.67 5.18 -6.25
CA ARG A 35 6.63 6.06 -7.44
C ARG A 35 6.91 5.31 -8.74
N ALA A 36 7.72 4.25 -8.71
CA ALA A 36 7.97 3.37 -9.83
C ALA A 36 6.86 2.31 -10.07
N GLY A 37 5.76 2.35 -9.30
CA GLY A 37 4.65 1.39 -9.39
C GLY A 37 5.00 -0.02 -8.88
N ARG A 38 6.12 -0.16 -8.14
CA ARG A 38 6.63 -1.44 -7.63
C ARG A 38 6.09 -1.76 -6.24
N VAL A 39 4.76 -1.82 -6.13
CA VAL A 39 4.08 -2.12 -4.87
C VAL A 39 2.89 -3.04 -5.13
N ASP A 40 2.79 -4.08 -4.32
CA ASP A 40 1.66 -5.01 -4.33
C ASP A 40 0.91 -4.93 -3.00
N LEU A 41 -0.40 -4.70 -3.11
CA LEU A 41 -1.33 -4.59 -1.99
C LEU A 41 -2.26 -5.82 -1.93
N LYS A 42 -1.98 -6.89 -2.68
CA LYS A 42 -2.71 -8.14 -2.55
C LYS A 42 -2.56 -8.70 -1.15
N ASP A 43 -3.68 -9.16 -0.59
CA ASP A 43 -3.79 -9.72 0.76
C ASP A 43 -3.30 -8.77 1.87
N SER A 44 -3.11 -7.47 1.57
CA SER A 44 -2.79 -6.46 2.57
C SER A 44 -4.04 -6.03 3.32
N TYR A 45 -3.92 -5.87 4.63
CA TYR A 45 -5.00 -5.43 5.49
C TYR A 45 -4.50 -4.41 6.50
N ILE A 46 -5.42 -3.63 7.07
CA ILE A 46 -5.10 -2.63 8.08
C ILE A 46 -5.47 -3.22 9.44
N THR A 47 -4.55 -3.13 10.41
CA THR A 47 -4.86 -3.43 11.81
C THR A 47 -4.78 -2.14 12.63
N VAL A 48 -5.66 -2.01 13.62
CA VAL A 48 -5.58 -0.94 14.61
C VAL A 48 -4.83 -1.46 15.81
N LYS A 49 -3.72 -0.81 16.17
CA LYS A 49 -2.95 -1.16 17.36
C LYS A 49 -2.55 0.12 18.08
N ASN A 50 -2.81 0.21 19.38
CA ASN A 50 -2.46 1.36 20.21
C ASN A 50 -2.95 2.71 19.64
N ASN A 51 -4.18 2.73 19.11
CA ASN A 51 -4.76 3.92 18.48
C ASN A 51 -4.07 4.38 17.17
N GLU A 52 -3.25 3.52 16.57
CA GLU A 52 -2.57 3.74 15.29
C GLU A 52 -3.05 2.73 14.25
N LEU A 53 -3.05 3.16 13.00
CA LEU A 53 -3.38 2.33 11.83
C LEU A 53 -2.11 1.75 11.25
N TRP A 54 -2.01 0.43 11.21
CA TRP A 54 -0.87 -0.29 10.68
C TRP A 54 -1.28 -1.05 9.42
N LEU A 55 -0.60 -0.76 8.30
CA LEU A 55 -0.74 -1.51 7.07
C LEU A 55 0.14 -2.77 7.14
N LEU A 56 -0.49 -3.94 7.13
CA LEU A 56 0.19 -5.24 7.18
C LEU A 56 0.10 -5.95 5.84
N ASN A 57 1.11 -6.80 5.58
CA ASN A 57 1.20 -7.67 4.41
C ASN A 57 1.31 -6.96 3.04
N ALA A 58 1.48 -5.63 3.03
CA ALA A 58 1.83 -4.88 1.84
C ALA A 58 3.28 -5.20 1.41
N LYS A 59 3.48 -5.51 0.14
CA LYS A 59 4.79 -5.84 -0.42
C LYS A 59 5.32 -4.68 -1.25
N ILE A 60 6.41 -4.08 -0.80
CA ILE A 60 7.12 -3.05 -1.55
C ILE A 60 8.39 -3.69 -2.12
N TYR A 61 8.47 -3.77 -3.46
CA TYR A 61 9.63 -4.36 -4.09
C TYR A 61 10.78 -3.37 -4.13
N PRO A 62 12.03 -3.80 -3.83
CA PRO A 62 13.17 -2.91 -3.89
C PRO A 62 13.37 -2.35 -5.31
N LEU A 63 13.78 -1.09 -5.38
CA LEU A 63 14.20 -0.49 -6.63
C LEU A 63 15.52 -1.14 -7.02
N GLN A 64 15.51 -1.92 -8.10
CA GLN A 64 16.71 -2.56 -8.61
C GLN A 64 17.56 -1.46 -9.27
N PRO A 65 18.85 -1.29 -8.89
CA PRO A 65 19.73 -0.39 -9.60
C PRO A 65 19.84 -0.88 -11.05
N LYS A 66 19.67 0.02 -12.02
CA LYS A 66 20.04 -0.24 -13.41
C LYS A 66 21.56 -0.43 -13.43
N ASN A 67 22.01 -1.69 -13.45
CA ASN A 67 23.36 -2.04 -13.86
C ASN A 67 23.45 -2.01 -15.38
#